data_AF-A0A1H8B220-F1
#
_entry.id   AF-A0A1H8B220-F1
#
_cell.length_a   1.000
_cell.length_b   1.000
_cell.length_c   1.000
_cell.angle_alpha   90.00
_cell.angle_beta   90.00
_cell.angle_gamma   90.00
#
_symmetry.space_group_name_H-M   'P 1'
#
loop_
_entity.id
_entity.type
_entity.pdbx_description
1 polymer ?
#
loop_
_entity_poly.entity_id
_entity_poly.type
_entity_poly.pdbx_seq_one_letter_code
_entity_poly.pdbx_strand_id
1 'polypeptide(L)'
;MIKYCSECGKPFKSYVYENKLTCSKECSSVRRSRTHKGCGVNNPRIGKFETNINAKEWILVDPHEKVYKIKNLKNWARSNCHLFQKETSEKSAAQIASGFIQIKKGFEGKRKYIQRTYKGWTLQLKSKDKLPLAFRFFVERFNKVL
;
A
#
# COMPACT_ATOMS: atom_id res chain seq x y z
N MET A 1 -22.55 9.49 -35.51
CA MET A 1 -21.80 10.73 -35.82
C MET A 1 -20.31 10.42 -35.88
N ILE A 2 -19.55 11.16 -36.69
CA ILE A 2 -18.08 11.06 -36.69
C ILE A 2 -17.56 11.96 -35.57
N LYS A 3 -16.72 11.42 -34.68
CA LYS A 3 -15.97 12.16 -33.65
C LYS A 3 -14.48 12.02 -33.92
N TYR A 4 -13.67 12.91 -33.36
CA TYR A 4 -12.21 12.85 -33.48
C TYR A 4 -11.59 12.36 -32.16
N CYS A 5 -10.60 11.46 -32.26
CA CYS A 5 -9.95 10.88 -31.09
C CYS A 5 -9.11 11.92 -30.35
N SER A 6 -9.35 12.08 -29.04
CA SER A 6 -8.58 13.00 -28.18
C SER A 6 -7.09 12.63 -28.01
N GLU A 7 -6.69 11.40 -28.31
CA GLU A 7 -5.30 10.95 -28.14
C GLU A 7 -4.49 10.91 -29.44
N CYS A 8 -5.13 10.63 -30.58
CA CYS A 8 -4.42 10.45 -31.87
C CYS A 8 -5.02 11.24 -33.03
N GLY A 9 -6.10 12.00 -32.82
CA GLY A 9 -6.74 12.85 -33.84
C GLY A 9 -7.54 12.11 -34.92
N LYS A 10 -7.51 10.77 -35.00
CA LYS A 10 -8.22 10.02 -36.06
C LYS A 10 -9.74 10.12 -35.92
N PRO A 11 -10.49 10.26 -37.03
CA PRO A 11 -11.95 10.19 -37.01
C PRO A 11 -12.41 8.78 -36.67
N PHE A 12 -13.50 8.66 -35.91
CA PHE A 12 -14.10 7.38 -35.56
C PHE A 12 -15.62 7.48 -35.40
N LYS A 13 -16.31 6.35 -35.62
CA LYS A 13 -17.76 6.26 -35.45
C LYS A 13 -18.11 6.16 -33.97
N SER A 14 -19.02 7.02 -33.52
CA SER A 14 -19.61 7.00 -32.19
C SER A 14 -21.11 7.25 -32.27
N TYR A 15 -21.86 6.64 -31.36
CA TYR A 15 -23.28 6.91 -31.20
C TYR A 15 -23.50 8.17 -30.36
N VAL A 16 -24.65 8.84 -30.53
CA VAL A 16 -24.96 10.13 -29.88
C VAL A 16 -24.98 9.98 -28.35
N TYR A 17 -25.47 8.85 -27.84
CA TYR A 17 -25.52 8.54 -26.41
C TYR A 17 -24.17 8.11 -25.81
N GLU A 18 -23.15 7.87 -26.62
CA GLU A 18 -21.84 7.42 -26.14
C GLU A 18 -20.92 8.62 -25.87
N ASN A 19 -20.49 8.77 -24.61
CA ASN A 19 -19.44 9.71 -24.21
C ASN A 19 -18.02 9.20 -24.52
N LYS A 20 -17.85 8.50 -25.65
CA LYS A 20 -16.57 7.94 -26.09
C LYS A 20 -15.67 9.02 -26.66
N LEU A 21 -14.45 9.15 -26.11
CA LEU A 21 -13.47 10.19 -26.47
C LEU A 21 -12.27 9.67 -27.27
N THR A 22 -12.15 8.36 -27.45
CA THR A 22 -10.99 7.71 -28.08
C THR A 22 -11.43 6.72 -29.14
N CYS A 23 -10.73 6.64 -30.27
CA CYS A 23 -11.10 5.77 -31.38
C CYS A 23 -10.96 4.27 -31.07
N SER A 24 -9.98 3.89 -30.25
CA SER A 24 -9.61 2.50 -30.00
C SER A 24 -9.28 2.21 -28.52
N LYS A 25 -9.11 0.93 -28.19
CA LYS A 25 -8.76 0.48 -26.83
C LYS A 25 -7.36 0.93 -26.44
N GLU A 26 -6.44 0.98 -27.39
CA GLU A 26 -5.06 1.45 -27.20
C GLU A 26 -5.06 2.92 -26.81
N CYS A 27 -5.77 3.78 -27.56
CA CYS A 27 -5.92 5.19 -27.22
C CYS A 27 -6.60 5.38 -25.86
N SER A 28 -7.64 4.60 -25.56
CA SER A 28 -8.29 4.64 -24.24
C SER A 28 -7.32 4.28 -23.11
N SER A 29 -6.46 3.28 -23.31
CA SER A 29 -5.42 2.88 -22.36
C SER A 29 -4.40 3.99 -22.11
N VAL A 30 -3.91 4.63 -23.18
CA VAL A 30 -2.99 5.78 -23.10
C VAL A 30 -3.63 6.93 -22.32
N ARG A 31 -4.87 7.31 -22.67
CA ARG A 31 -5.63 8.34 -21.96
C ARG A 31 -5.74 8.03 -20.46
N ARG A 32 -6.20 6.82 -20.11
CA ARG A 32 -6.33 6.38 -18.72
C ARG A 32 -5.00 6.45 -17.99
N SER A 33 -3.90 6.04 -18.62
CA SER A 33 -2.57 6.11 -18.01
C SER A 33 -2.15 7.56 -17.70
N ARG A 34 -2.45 8.50 -18.59
CA ARG A 34 -2.16 9.93 -18.41
C ARG A 34 -3.01 10.55 -17.31
N THR A 35 -4.32 10.35 -17.35
CA THR A 35 -5.25 10.88 -16.34
C THR A 35 -5.01 10.27 -14.96
N HIS A 36 -4.56 9.01 -14.89
CA HIS A 36 -4.25 8.34 -13.63
C HIS A 36 -2.89 8.77 -13.06
N LYS A 37 -1.94 9.22 -13.89
CA LYS A 37 -0.69 9.83 -13.42
C LYS A 37 -1.01 11.15 -12.74
N GLY A 38 -0.75 11.23 -11.43
CA GLY A 38 -1.03 12.42 -10.64
C GLY A 38 -2.44 12.49 -10.04
N CYS A 39 -3.29 11.48 -10.26
CA CYS A 39 -4.57 11.43 -9.58
C CYS A 39 -4.34 11.34 -8.05
N GLY A 40 -4.79 12.38 -7.33
CA GLY A 40 -4.70 12.45 -5.87
C GLY A 40 -3.30 12.72 -5.30
N VAL A 41 -2.28 13.10 -6.09
CA VAL A 41 -0.95 13.41 -5.52
C VAL A 41 -1.00 14.51 -4.46
N ASN A 42 -1.85 15.51 -4.67
CA ASN A 42 -2.00 16.65 -3.75
C ASN A 42 -3.22 16.50 -2.83
N ASN A 43 -3.97 15.40 -2.93
CA ASN A 43 -5.15 15.19 -2.09
C ASN A 43 -4.73 14.46 -0.80
N PRO A 44 -4.85 15.07 0.39
CA PRO A 44 -4.43 14.45 1.66
C PRO A 44 -5.15 13.13 1.98
N ARG A 45 -6.36 12.91 1.44
CA ARG A 45 -7.16 11.70 1.66
C ARG A 45 -6.80 10.53 0.75
N ILE A 46 -6.21 10.79 -0.43
CA ILE A 46 -5.95 9.77 -1.46
C ILE A 46 -4.45 9.58 -1.69
N GLY A 47 -3.67 10.65 -1.57
CA GLY A 47 -2.24 10.69 -1.88
C GLY A 47 -1.34 10.03 -0.83
N LYS A 48 -0.04 10.32 -0.95
CA LYS A 48 1.03 9.78 -0.11
C LYS A 48 1.14 10.54 1.22
N PHE A 49 0.05 10.54 1.99
CA PHE A 49 -0.04 11.29 3.25
C PHE A 49 -0.44 10.37 4.41
N GLU A 50 -0.15 10.79 5.63
CA GLU A 50 -0.58 10.09 6.84
C GLU A 50 -2.10 10.15 7.04
N THR A 51 -2.75 11.18 6.49
CA THR A 51 -4.21 11.40 6.50
C THR A 51 -4.97 10.60 5.44
N ASN A 52 -4.27 9.75 4.68
CA ASN A 52 -4.90 8.92 3.67
C ASN A 52 -6.02 8.07 4.32
N ILE A 53 -7.17 7.95 3.66
CA ILE A 53 -8.32 7.17 4.19
C ILE A 53 -7.98 5.70 4.44
N ASN A 54 -7.01 5.16 3.72
CA ASN A 54 -6.52 3.79 3.85
C ASN A 54 -5.30 3.68 4.78
N ALA A 55 -4.82 4.79 5.36
CA ALA A 55 -3.70 4.78 6.29
C ALA A 55 -4.06 3.97 7.54
N LYS A 56 -3.21 2.99 7.84
CA LYS A 56 -3.29 2.20 9.08
C LYS A 56 -2.16 2.60 10.00
N GLU A 57 -2.40 2.42 11.29
CA GLU A 57 -1.37 2.54 12.32
C GLU A 57 -0.61 1.22 12.47
N TRP A 58 0.68 1.34 12.67
CA TRP A 58 1.62 0.24 12.84
C TRP A 58 2.52 0.54 14.02
N ILE A 59 2.89 -0.49 14.77
CA ILE A 59 3.90 -0.39 15.83
C ILE A 59 4.98 -1.40 15.46
N LEU A 60 6.13 -0.90 15.02
CA LEU A 60 7.26 -1.73 14.66
C LEU A 60 8.29 -1.69 15.77
N VAL A 61 8.98 -2.79 16.00
CA VAL A 61 10.13 -2.84 16.93
C VAL A 61 11.34 -3.26 16.12
N ASP A 62 12.42 -2.49 16.25
CA ASP A 62 13.66 -2.78 15.54
C ASP A 62 14.46 -3.91 16.24
N PRO A 63 15.55 -4.40 15.62
CA PRO A 63 16.40 -5.43 16.23
C PRO A 63 17.08 -5.00 17.53
N HIS A 64 17.07 -3.70 17.85
CA HIS A 64 17.64 -3.09 19.04
C HIS A 64 16.55 -2.66 20.04
N GLU A 65 15.36 -3.25 19.93
CA GLU A 65 14.22 -3.04 20.84
C GLU A 65 13.62 -1.62 20.81
N LYS A 66 14.01 -0.78 19.84
CA LYS A 66 13.42 0.55 19.69
C LYS A 66 12.06 0.46 19.00
N VAL A 67 11.07 1.10 19.63
CA VAL A 67 9.67 1.09 19.19
C VAL A 67 9.35 2.29 18.29
N TYR A 68 8.74 2.01 17.13
CA TYR A 68 8.32 3.00 16.14
C TYR A 68 6.80 2.95 15.95
N LYS A 69 6.12 4.04 16.33
CA LYS A 69 4.69 4.24 16.10
C LYS A 69 4.49 4.97 14.77
N ILE A 70 3.90 4.31 13.79
CA ILE A 70 3.86 4.76 12.40
C ILE A 70 2.43 4.83 11.90
N LYS A 71 2.07 5.93 11.23
CA LYS A 71 0.82 6.07 10.48
C LYS A 71 1.12 6.01 8.98
N ASN A 72 0.40 5.15 8.26
CA ASN A 72 0.65 4.85 6.84
C ASN A 72 2.05 4.26 6.57
N LEU A 73 2.22 2.97 6.88
CA LEU A 73 3.49 2.25 6.75
C LEU A 73 4.20 2.43 5.40
N LYS A 74 3.48 2.32 4.27
CA LYS A 74 4.11 2.46 2.96
C LYS A 74 4.61 3.88 2.72
N ASN A 75 3.91 4.89 3.26
CA ASN A 75 4.37 6.26 3.18
C ASN A 75 5.64 6.48 4.00
N TRP A 76 5.61 6.06 5.26
CA TRP A 76 6.76 6.16 6.16
C TRP A 76 7.99 5.41 5.61
N ALA A 77 7.79 4.24 5.01
CA ALA A 77 8.88 3.44 4.45
C ALA A 77 9.66 4.16 3.33
N ARG A 78 9.06 5.12 2.63
CA ARG A 78 9.76 5.87 1.56
C ARG A 78 10.97 6.63 2.09
N SER A 79 10.81 7.31 3.23
CA SER A 79 11.90 8.09 3.85
C SER A 79 12.80 7.25 4.75
N ASN A 80 12.38 6.01 5.07
CA ASN A 80 13.02 5.15 6.06
C ASN A 80 13.58 3.85 5.45
N CYS A 81 13.84 3.81 4.13
CA CYS A 81 14.41 2.63 3.47
C CYS A 81 15.78 2.22 4.04
N HIS A 82 16.59 3.21 4.45
CA HIS A 82 17.92 3.01 5.02
C HIS A 82 17.92 2.14 6.29
N LEU A 83 16.88 2.24 7.12
CA LEU A 83 16.70 1.40 8.32
C LEU A 83 16.61 -0.10 8.00
N PHE A 84 16.25 -0.44 6.76
CA PHE A 84 16.12 -1.81 6.27
C PHE A 84 17.25 -2.21 5.32
N GLN A 85 18.33 -1.42 5.26
CA GLN A 85 19.45 -1.63 4.34
C GLN A 85 18.93 -1.76 2.90
N LYS A 86 18.12 -0.77 2.48
CA LYS A 86 17.54 -0.67 1.14
C LYS A 86 17.71 0.71 0.57
N GLU A 87 17.89 0.76 -0.73
CA GLU A 87 17.90 2.01 -1.50
C GLU A 87 16.55 2.72 -1.45
N THR A 88 16.58 4.05 -1.45
CA THR A 88 15.39 4.90 -1.45
C THR A 88 14.68 4.82 -2.80
N SER A 89 13.71 3.90 -2.90
CA SER A 89 12.87 3.74 -4.10
C SER A 89 11.43 3.34 -3.74
N GLU A 90 10.49 3.59 -4.65
CA GLU A 90 9.10 3.14 -4.48
C GLU A 90 8.99 1.62 -4.38
N LYS A 91 9.88 0.90 -5.07
CA LYS A 91 9.96 -0.58 -5.01
C LYS A 91 10.40 -1.02 -3.61
N SER A 92 11.43 -0.40 -3.06
CA SER A 92 11.92 -0.68 -1.70
C SER A 92 10.83 -0.41 -0.66
N ALA A 93 10.18 0.76 -0.71
CA ALA A 93 9.10 1.11 0.21
C ALA A 93 7.92 0.12 0.12
N ALA A 94 7.55 -0.31 -1.10
CA ALA A 94 6.53 -1.32 -1.30
C ALA A 94 6.93 -2.70 -0.73
N GLN A 95 8.19 -3.11 -0.88
CA GLN A 95 8.69 -4.36 -0.31
C GLN A 95 8.70 -4.34 1.21
N ILE A 96 9.14 -3.24 1.83
CA ILE A 96 9.13 -3.07 3.29
C ILE A 96 7.69 -3.19 3.80
N ALA A 97 6.76 -2.42 3.22
CA ALA A 97 5.36 -2.49 3.60
C ALA A 97 4.76 -3.89 3.42
N SER A 98 5.08 -4.55 2.30
CA SER A 98 4.63 -5.93 2.03
C SER A 98 5.13 -6.92 3.07
N GLY A 99 6.38 -6.80 3.53
CA GLY A 99 6.96 -7.65 4.58
C GLY A 99 6.12 -7.64 5.86
N PHE A 100 5.86 -6.45 6.41
CA PHE A 100 5.05 -6.33 7.63
C PHE A 100 3.58 -6.69 7.43
N ILE A 101 3.00 -6.42 6.25
CA ILE A 101 1.65 -6.88 5.93
C ILE A 101 1.57 -8.42 5.94
N GLN A 102 2.61 -9.12 5.46
CA GLN A 102 2.67 -10.58 5.50
C GLN A 102 2.76 -11.11 6.92
N ILE A 103 3.58 -10.48 7.77
CA ILE A 103 3.66 -10.79 9.20
C ILE A 103 2.26 -10.66 9.84
N LYS A 104 1.59 -9.52 9.64
CA LYS A 104 0.23 -9.29 10.13
C LYS A 104 -0.76 -10.37 9.66
N LYS A 105 -0.74 -10.69 8.36
CA LYS A 105 -1.61 -11.75 7.79
C LYS A 105 -1.34 -13.13 8.39
N GLY A 106 -0.09 -13.42 8.76
CA GLY A 106 0.29 -14.62 9.48
C GLY A 106 -0.39 -14.69 10.85
N PHE A 107 -0.33 -13.60 11.63
CA PHE A 107 -1.01 -13.51 12.91
C PHE A 107 -2.54 -13.54 12.82
N GLU A 108 -3.12 -13.02 11.73
CA GLU A 108 -4.56 -13.14 11.43
C GLU A 108 -4.97 -14.58 11.01
N GLY A 109 -4.04 -15.55 10.98
CA GLY A 109 -4.31 -16.93 10.56
C GLY A 109 -4.57 -17.10 9.05
N LYS A 110 -4.31 -16.07 8.24
CA LYS A 110 -4.57 -16.06 6.78
C LYS A 110 -3.43 -16.67 5.96
N ARG A 111 -2.43 -17.26 6.62
CA ARG A 111 -1.26 -17.86 6.00
C ARG A 111 -0.90 -19.15 6.72
N LYS A 112 -0.56 -20.19 5.95
CA LYS A 112 -0.07 -21.47 6.46
C LYS A 112 1.31 -21.34 7.13
N TYR A 113 2.21 -20.57 6.51
CA TYR A 113 3.56 -20.31 7.04
C TYR A 113 3.65 -18.86 7.52
N ILE A 114 4.04 -18.69 8.77
CA ILE A 114 4.08 -17.39 9.44
C ILE A 114 5.52 -16.92 9.52
N GLN A 115 5.82 -15.84 8.81
CA GLN A 115 7.01 -15.05 9.05
C GLN A 115 6.72 -14.11 10.22
N ARG A 116 7.60 -14.06 11.23
CA ARG A 116 7.41 -13.23 12.43
C ARG A 116 8.22 -11.95 12.40
N THR A 117 9.25 -11.91 11.55
CA THR A 117 10.17 -10.77 11.44
C THR A 117 10.37 -10.38 9.99
N TYR A 118 10.81 -9.16 9.77
CA TYR A 118 11.25 -8.65 8.48
C TYR A 118 12.59 -7.95 8.67
N LYS A 119 13.68 -8.55 8.19
CA LYS A 119 15.06 -8.05 8.42
C LYS A 119 15.36 -7.79 9.90
N GLY A 120 14.93 -8.70 10.78
CA GLY A 120 15.10 -8.57 12.23
C GLY A 120 14.07 -7.67 12.93
N TRP A 121 13.29 -6.87 12.19
CA TRP A 121 12.21 -6.07 12.77
C TRP A 121 10.98 -6.91 13.06
N THR A 122 10.29 -6.62 14.16
CA THR A 122 9.04 -7.28 14.55
C THR A 122 7.85 -6.32 14.45
N LEU A 123 6.64 -6.88 14.47
CA LEU A 123 5.38 -6.15 14.47
C LEU A 123 4.67 -6.37 15.80
N GLN A 124 4.42 -5.29 16.54
CA GLN A 124 3.61 -5.32 17.74
C GLN A 124 2.12 -5.23 17.36
N LEU A 125 1.34 -6.23 17.75
CA LEU A 125 -0.08 -6.35 17.43
C LEU A 125 -0.92 -5.59 18.44
N LYS A 126 -1.99 -4.96 17.97
CA LYS A 126 -2.95 -4.26 18.82
C LYS A 126 -4.12 -5.19 19.14
N SER A 127 -4.77 -4.97 20.29
CA SER A 127 -5.94 -5.74 20.72
C SER A 127 -7.11 -5.73 19.71
N LYS A 128 -7.24 -4.65 18.94
CA LYS A 128 -8.26 -4.48 17.88
C LYS A 128 -8.00 -5.32 16.62
N ASP A 129 -6.84 -5.95 16.50
CA ASP A 129 -6.54 -6.80 15.34
C ASP A 129 -7.36 -8.11 15.41
N LYS A 130 -7.79 -8.60 14.24
CA LYS A 130 -8.57 -9.84 14.12
C LYS A 130 -7.66 -11.05 14.34
N LEU A 131 -7.33 -11.31 15.59
CA LEU A 131 -6.48 -12.41 16.02
C LEU A 131 -7.35 -13.65 16.27
N PRO A 132 -6.96 -14.83 15.75
CA PRO A 132 -7.56 -16.09 16.16
C PRO A 132 -7.44 -16.27 17.68
N LEU A 133 -8.41 -16.94 18.31
CA LEU A 133 -8.40 -17.17 19.77
C LEU A 133 -7.09 -17.79 20.27
N ALA A 134 -6.51 -18.73 19.51
CA ALA A 134 -5.22 -19.36 19.82
C ALA A 134 -4.04 -18.37 19.90
N PHE A 135 -4.13 -17.21 19.24
CA PHE A 135 -3.07 -16.20 19.24
C PHE A 135 -3.29 -15.08 20.25
N ARG A 136 -4.50 -14.94 20.83
CA ARG A 136 -4.79 -13.87 21.81
C ARG A 136 -3.94 -13.98 23.07
N PHE A 137 -3.82 -15.19 23.64
CA PHE A 137 -2.92 -15.47 24.77
C PHE A 137 -1.43 -15.33 24.42
N PHE A 138 -1.09 -15.51 23.14
CA PHE A 138 0.28 -15.37 22.66
C PHE A 138 0.70 -13.91 22.52
N VAL A 139 -0.20 -13.01 22.08
CA VAL A 139 0.09 -11.57 21.96
C VAL A 139 0.41 -10.93 23.32
N GLU A 140 -0.27 -11.34 24.39
CA GLU A 140 0.03 -10.84 25.74
C GLU A 140 1.41 -11.28 26.24
N ARG A 141 1.88 -12.47 25.83
CA ARG A 141 3.23 -12.97 26.18
C ARG A 141 4.31 -12.39 25.26
N PHE A 142 4.03 -12.22 23.96
CA PHE A 142 4.97 -11.64 23.00
C PHE A 142 5.21 -10.14 23.23
N ASN A 143 4.18 -9.41 23.65
CA ASN A 143 4.29 -7.99 24.00
C ASN A 143 4.89 -7.75 25.40
N LYS A 144 5.08 -8.80 26.22
CA LYS A 144 5.70 -8.72 27.58
C LYS A 144 7.18 -9.09 27.60
N VAL A 145 7.70 -9.65 26.51
CA VAL A 145 9.13 -10.03 26.35
C VAL A 145 9.88 -8.95 25.55
N LEU A 146 9.19 -7.86 25.18
CA LEU A 146 9.74 -6.65 24.56
C LEU A 146 9.51 -5.45 25.49
#